data_AF-A0A935NTS1-F1
#
_entry.id   AF-A0A935NTS1-F1
#
_cell.length_a   1.000
_cell.length_b   1.000
_cell.length_c   1.000
_cell.angle_alpha   90.00
_cell.angle_beta   90.00
_cell.angle_gamma   90.00
#
_symmetry.space_group_name_H-M   'P 1'
#
loop_
_entity.id
_entity.type
_entity.pdbx_description
1 polymer ?
#
loop_
_entity_poly.entity_id
_entity_poly.type
_entity_poly.pdbx_seq_one_letter_code
_entity_poly.pdbx_strand_id
1 'polypeptide(L)'
;MLHLSPAVSVAALVAAQRRGLRLREWLDQVVVDAVTGPAGDDDSAKRMLKEATVALFARVAVSSPELLEGRWRLLWERVRLDESFWRYPTLTLDDIESGASAAPVLDEGQLRRRWAELVAATYLL
;
A
#
# COMPACT_ATOMS: atom_id res chain seq x y z
N MET A 1 -3.93 3.22 16.31
CA MET A 1 -2.47 3.44 16.29
C MET A 1 -1.89 2.67 15.11
N LEU A 2 -1.34 3.36 14.11
CA LEU A 2 -0.64 2.74 12.99
C LEU A 2 0.62 2.04 13.52
N HIS A 3 0.56 0.73 13.75
CA HIS A 3 1.74 -0.07 14.03
C HIS A 3 2.54 -0.27 12.73
N LEU A 4 3.15 0.81 12.26
CA LEU A 4 4.23 0.72 11.29
C LEU A 4 5.35 -0.10 11.90
N SER A 5 5.88 -1.06 11.13
CA SER A 5 7.14 -1.72 11.50
C SER A 5 8.18 -0.64 11.81
N PRO A 6 8.91 -0.71 12.93
CA PRO A 6 9.91 0.30 13.30
C PRO A 6 10.90 0.58 12.17
N ALA A 7 11.25 -0.45 11.37
CA ALA A 7 12.11 -0.30 10.22
C ALA A 7 11.53 0.60 9.12
N VAL A 8 10.22 0.53 8.88
CA VAL A 8 9.52 1.34 7.87
C VAL A 8 9.35 2.77 8.35
N SER A 9 9.00 2.98 9.62
CA SER A 9 8.95 4.33 10.21
C SER A 9 10.30 5.02 10.16
N VAL A 10 11.37 4.31 10.52
CA VAL A 10 12.74 4.84 10.49
C VAL A 10 13.18 5.14 9.07
N ALA A 11 12.95 4.23 8.11
CA ALA A 11 13.30 4.46 6.71
C ALA A 11 12.57 5.68 6.12
N ALA A 12 11.27 5.82 6.39
CA ALA A 12 10.48 6.94 5.91
C ALA A 12 10.87 8.27 6.57
N LEU A 13 11.15 8.28 7.88
CA LEU A 13 11.65 9.45 8.59
C LEU A 13 13.04 9.89 8.12
N VAL A 14 13.95 8.94 7.93
CA VAL A 14 15.31 9.22 7.44
C VAL A 14 15.27 9.76 6.00
N ALA A 15 14.42 9.19 5.14
CA ALA A 15 14.25 9.67 3.78
C ALA A 15 13.61 11.06 3.71
N ALA A 16 12.63 11.35 4.59
CA ALA A 16 12.03 12.68 4.72
C ALA A 16 13.04 13.71 5.24
N GLN A 17 13.80 13.39 6.28
CA GLN A 17 14.84 14.26 6.84
C GLN A 17 15.94 14.59 5.83
N ARG A 18 16.42 13.59 5.07
CA ARG A 18 17.44 13.81 4.04
C ARG A 18 17.01 14.78 2.94
N ARG A 19 15.69 14.93 2.74
CA ARG A 19 15.11 15.86 1.77
C ARG A 19 14.59 17.16 2.39
N GLY A 20 14.73 17.33 3.71
CA GLY A 20 14.24 18.51 4.44
C GLY A 20 12.71 18.61 4.50
N LEU A 21 11.99 17.51 4.29
CA LEU A 21 10.53 17.48 4.20
C LEU A 21 9.92 16.89 5.47
N ARG A 22 8.67 17.26 5.77
CA ARG A 22 7.87 16.53 6.75
C ARG A 22 7.50 15.17 6.17
N LEU A 23 7.32 14.17 7.03
CA LEU A 23 6.96 12.81 6.61
C LEU A 23 5.74 12.77 5.67
N ARG A 24 4.73 13.60 5.92
CA ARG A 24 3.54 13.71 5.08
C ARG A 24 3.85 14.28 3.70
N GLU A 25 4.62 15.35 3.64
CA GLU A 25 5.03 16.00 2.38
C GLU A 25 5.93 15.08 1.56
N TRP A 26 6.80 14.33 2.24
CA TRP A 26 7.60 13.30 1.61
C TRP A 26 6.72 12.19 1.03
N LEU A 27 5.75 11.66 1.78
CA LEU A 27 4.83 10.63 1.27
C LEU A 27 4.05 11.12 0.04
N ASP A 28 3.58 12.35 0.04
CA ASP A 28 2.89 12.95 -1.12
C ASP A 28 3.84 13.07 -2.32
N GLN A 29 5.08 13.48 -2.10
CA GLN A 29 6.08 13.59 -3.16
C GLN A 29 6.53 12.23 -3.70
N VAL A 30 6.64 11.21 -2.85
CA VAL A 30 6.90 9.82 -3.27
C VAL A 30 5.82 9.31 -4.21
N VAL A 31 4.55 9.60 -3.90
CA VAL A 31 3.42 9.23 -4.76
C VAL A 31 3.47 9.98 -6.09
N VAL A 32 3.85 11.26 -6.08
CA VAL A 32 4.04 12.03 -7.32
C VAL A 32 5.20 11.49 -8.13
N ASP A 33 6.38 11.27 -7.54
CA ASP A 33 7.59 10.74 -8.19
C ASP A 33 7.33 9.34 -8.78
N ALA A 34 6.52 8.51 -8.12
CA ALA A 34 6.12 7.20 -8.62
C ALA A 34 5.20 7.28 -9.85
N VAL A 35 4.47 8.39 -10.01
CA VAL A 35 3.54 8.64 -11.12
C VAL A 35 4.21 9.39 -12.27
N THR A 36 5.17 10.28 -12.00
CA THR A 36 5.75 11.21 -12.98
C THR A 36 7.22 10.95 -13.31
N GLY A 37 7.94 10.13 -12.54
CA GLY A 37 9.38 10.00 -12.63
C GLY A 37 9.88 9.23 -13.86
N PRO A 38 10.76 9.80 -14.71
CA PRO A 38 11.50 9.03 -15.70
C PRO A 38 12.42 8.02 -14.99
N ALA A 39 12.54 6.83 -15.60
CA ALA A 39 13.39 5.72 -15.17
C ALA A 39 14.89 6.08 -15.30
N GLY A 40 15.37 7.01 -14.47
CA GLY A 40 16.78 7.34 -14.30
C GLY A 40 17.37 6.62 -13.08
N ASP A 41 18.31 5.72 -13.38
CA ASP A 41 19.51 5.17 -12.69
C ASP A 41 19.64 5.02 -11.16
N ASP A 42 18.61 5.31 -10.35
CA ASP A 42 18.61 4.96 -8.90
C ASP A 42 17.47 3.98 -8.58
N ASP A 43 17.47 2.85 -9.29
CA ASP A 43 16.39 1.86 -9.30
C ASP A 43 16.21 1.18 -7.94
N SER A 44 17.27 1.12 -7.11
CA SER A 44 17.20 0.48 -5.78
C SER A 44 16.39 1.31 -4.77
N ALA A 45 16.66 2.61 -4.70
CA ALA A 45 15.97 3.51 -3.78
C ALA A 45 14.50 3.67 -4.20
N LYS A 46 14.23 3.84 -5.50
CA LYS A 46 12.86 3.91 -6.06
C LYS A 46 12.08 2.61 -5.84
N ARG A 47 12.72 1.45 -6.00
CA ARG A 47 12.08 0.14 -5.75
C ARG A 47 11.81 -0.06 -4.27
N MET A 48 12.75 0.23 -3.38
CA MET A 48 12.54 0.15 -1.92
C MET A 48 11.40 1.08 -1.47
N LEU A 49 11.34 2.28 -2.03
CA LEU A 49 10.29 3.27 -1.79
C LEU A 49 8.94 2.74 -2.26
N LYS A 50 8.86 2.18 -3.47
CA LYS A 50 7.64 1.56 -4.02
C LYS A 50 7.15 0.41 -3.14
N GLU A 51 8.05 -0.50 -2.74
CA GLU A 51 7.74 -1.61 -1.84
C GLU A 51 7.22 -1.12 -0.49
N ALA A 52 7.87 -0.10 0.08
CA ALA A 52 7.45 0.51 1.35
C ALA A 52 6.09 1.21 1.24
N THR A 53 5.81 1.90 0.14
CA THR A 53 4.52 2.57 -0.12
C THR A 53 3.39 1.54 -0.26
N VAL A 54 3.61 0.45 -1.01
CA VAL A 54 2.61 -0.62 -1.16
C VAL A 54 2.31 -1.25 0.20
N ALA A 55 3.35 -1.59 0.96
CA ALA A 55 3.19 -2.21 2.27
C ALA A 55 2.46 -1.30 3.26
N LEU A 56 2.77 0.00 3.26
CA LEU A 56 2.06 0.99 4.06
C LEU A 56 0.59 1.06 3.66
N PHE A 57 0.30 1.16 2.36
CA PHE A 57 -1.07 1.20 1.84
C PHE A 57 -1.87 -0.04 2.23
N ALA A 58 -1.34 -1.24 1.99
CA ALA A 58 -2.02 -2.49 2.34
C ALA A 58 -2.37 -2.55 3.82
N ARG A 59 -1.44 -2.13 4.68
CA ARG A 59 -1.64 -2.17 6.13
C ARG A 59 -2.69 -1.17 6.59
N VAL A 60 -2.65 0.07 6.11
CA VAL A 60 -3.67 1.08 6.46
C VAL A 60 -5.03 0.67 5.93
N ALA A 61 -5.09 0.15 4.70
CA ALA A 61 -6.32 -0.31 4.06
C ALA A 61 -7.02 -1.43 4.84
N VAL A 62 -6.24 -2.36 5.41
CA VAL A 62 -6.77 -3.47 6.21
C VAL A 62 -7.12 -3.03 7.64
N SER A 63 -6.29 -2.21 8.28
CA SER A 63 -6.47 -1.91 9.71
C SER A 63 -7.37 -0.70 10.00
N SER A 64 -7.37 0.29 9.11
CA SER A 64 -8.00 1.60 9.34
C SER A 64 -8.26 2.30 7.99
N PRO A 65 -9.12 1.74 7.11
CA PRO A 65 -9.39 2.29 5.79
C PRO A 65 -9.95 3.73 5.85
N GLU A 66 -10.60 4.11 6.95
CA GLU A 66 -11.08 5.47 7.20
C GLU A 66 -9.98 6.53 7.28
N LEU A 67 -8.73 6.13 7.56
CA LEU A 67 -7.57 7.02 7.55
C LEU A 67 -7.01 7.27 6.14
N LEU A 68 -7.50 6.54 5.14
CA LEU A 68 -7.13 6.77 3.75
C LEU A 68 -7.91 7.98 3.23
N GLU A 69 -7.18 9.03 2.88
CA GLU A 69 -7.73 10.28 2.38
C GLU A 69 -7.22 10.60 0.97
N GLY A 70 -7.95 11.47 0.26
CA GLY A 70 -7.60 11.95 -1.07
C GLY A 70 -7.29 10.83 -2.05
N ARG A 71 -6.09 10.86 -2.60
CA ARG A 71 -5.58 9.89 -3.59
C ARG A 71 -5.59 8.46 -3.04
N TRP A 72 -5.13 8.26 -1.80
CA TRP A 72 -5.09 6.95 -1.17
C TRP A 72 -6.48 6.35 -0.99
N ARG A 73 -7.49 7.19 -0.73
CA ARG A 73 -8.89 6.75 -0.69
C ARG A 73 -9.38 6.24 -2.04
N LEU A 74 -9.03 6.92 -3.14
CA LEU A 74 -9.42 6.50 -4.49
C LEU A 74 -8.80 5.15 -4.87
N LEU A 75 -7.52 4.94 -4.53
CA LEU A 75 -6.87 3.64 -4.69
C LEU A 75 -7.61 2.56 -3.91
N TRP A 76 -7.99 2.86 -2.68
CA TRP A 76 -8.70 1.92 -1.84
C TRP A 76 -10.08 1.55 -2.37
N GLU A 77 -10.87 2.50 -2.82
CA GLU A 77 -12.17 2.20 -3.45
C GLU A 77 -12.00 1.27 -4.65
N ARG A 78 -10.94 1.46 -5.45
CA ARG A 78 -10.67 0.60 -6.62
C ARG A 78 -10.20 -0.78 -6.22
N VAL A 79 -9.31 -0.90 -5.22
CA VAL A 79 -8.88 -2.19 -4.65
C VAL A 79 -10.05 -2.93 -4.01
N ARG A 80 -10.97 -2.22 -3.34
CA ARG A 80 -12.15 -2.82 -2.71
C ARG A 80 -13.10 -3.44 -3.73
N LEU A 81 -13.17 -2.88 -4.93
CA LEU A 81 -14.06 -3.36 -6.00
C LEU A 81 -13.42 -4.46 -6.87
N ASP A 82 -12.10 -4.55 -6.93
CA ASP A 82 -11.40 -5.53 -7.76
C ASP A 82 -11.08 -6.79 -6.94
N GLU A 83 -11.87 -7.85 -7.15
CA GLU A 83 -11.74 -9.15 -6.47
C GLU A 83 -10.36 -9.80 -6.64
N SER A 84 -9.61 -9.46 -7.68
CA SER A 84 -8.30 -10.06 -7.94
C SER A 84 -7.22 -9.67 -6.91
N PHE A 85 -7.48 -8.65 -6.08
CA PHE A 85 -6.63 -8.27 -4.96
C PHE A 85 -6.98 -9.01 -3.66
N TRP A 86 -8.04 -9.81 -3.65
CA TRP A 86 -8.54 -10.47 -2.45
C TRP A 86 -8.30 -11.97 -2.49
N ARG A 87 -7.86 -12.51 -1.35
CA ARG A 87 -7.75 -13.94 -1.13
C ARG A 87 -8.84 -14.38 -0.17
N TYR A 88 -9.63 -15.34 -0.61
CA TYR A 88 -10.69 -15.94 0.20
C TYR A 88 -10.13 -17.21 0.85
N PRO A 89 -10.08 -17.28 2.20
CA PRO A 89 -9.65 -18.50 2.87
C PRO A 89 -10.66 -19.62 2.60
N THR A 90 -10.15 -20.78 2.17
CA THR A 90 -10.96 -22.01 2.07
C THR A 90 -11.10 -22.58 3.48
N LEU A 91 -12.24 -22.37 4.13
CA LEU A 91 -12.50 -22.92 5.44
C LEU A 91 -12.83 -24.41 5.35
N THR A 92 -12.27 -25.20 6.25
CA THR A 92 -12.71 -26.57 6.50
C THR A 92 -13.86 -26.60 7.50
N LEU A 93 -14.57 -27.73 7.61
CA LEU A 93 -15.68 -27.86 8.57
C LEU A 93 -15.22 -27.60 10.02
N ASP A 94 -13.99 -28.02 10.34
CA ASP A 94 -13.34 -27.87 11.65
C ASP A 94 -13.03 -26.39 11.98
N ASP A 95 -12.67 -25.60 10.95
CA ASP A 95 -12.44 -24.16 11.08
C ASP A 95 -13.75 -23.41 11.37
N ILE A 96 -14.85 -23.85 10.78
CA ILE A 96 -16.18 -23.26 11.01
C ILE A 96 -16.64 -23.53 12.44
N GLU A 97 -16.46 -24.77 12.93
CA GLU A 97 -16.77 -25.14 14.32
C GLU A 97 -15.90 -24.39 15.34
N SER A 98 -14.66 -24.07 14.97
CA SER A 98 -13.73 -23.26 15.76
C SER A 98 -13.99 -21.74 15.70
N GLY A 99 -14.98 -21.30 14.91
CA GLY A 99 -15.33 -19.88 14.76
C GLY A 99 -14.38 -19.07 13.89
N ALA A 100 -13.63 -19.72 12.98
CA ALA A 100 -12.76 -19.03 12.03
C ALA A 100 -13.57 -18.15 11.07
N SER A 101 -13.05 -16.95 10.79
CA SER A 101 -13.71 -15.99 9.90
C SER A 101 -13.38 -16.29 8.44
N ALA A 102 -14.41 -16.40 7.60
CA ALA A 102 -14.28 -16.52 6.14
C ALA A 102 -13.97 -15.17 5.45
N ALA A 103 -13.63 -14.13 6.21
CA ALA A 103 -13.46 -12.79 5.66
C ALA A 103 -12.33 -12.76 4.61
N PRO A 104 -12.54 -12.08 3.47
CA PRO A 104 -11.50 -11.94 2.46
C PRO A 104 -10.33 -11.14 3.02
N VAL A 105 -9.12 -11.60 2.72
CA VAL A 105 -7.87 -10.97 3.13
C VAL A 105 -7.23 -10.32 1.91
N LEU A 106 -6.78 -9.08 2.06
CA LEU A 106 -6.06 -8.38 0.99
C LEU A 106 -4.74 -9.12 0.69
N ASP A 107 -4.54 -9.52 -0.57
CA ASP A 107 -3.32 -10.18 -1.03
C ASP A 107 -2.24 -9.13 -1.32
N GLU A 108 -1.38 -8.89 -0.33
CA GLU A 108 -0.25 -7.97 -0.47
C GLU A 108 0.67 -8.32 -1.65
N GLY A 109 0.82 -9.60 -1.99
CA GLY A 109 1.66 -10.05 -3.09
C GLY A 109 1.11 -9.60 -4.44
N GLN A 110 -0.21 -9.75 -4.63
CA GLN A 110 -0.91 -9.25 -5.82
C GLN A 110 -0.90 -7.73 -5.88
N LEU A 111 -1.08 -7.06 -4.75
CA LEU A 111 -1.04 -5.61 -4.66
C LEU A 111 0.33 -5.06 -5.08
N ARG A 112 1.43 -5.68 -4.64
CA ARG A 112 2.80 -5.29 -5.06
C ARG A 112 3.03 -5.47 -6.55
N ARG A 113 2.63 -6.63 -7.10
CA ARG A 113 2.81 -6.95 -8.52
C ARG A 113 2.07 -5.96 -9.43
N ARG A 114 0.83 -5.64 -9.07
CA ARG A 114 -0.05 -4.78 -9.89
C ARG A 114 -0.10 -3.33 -9.43
N TRP A 115 0.77 -2.91 -8.51
CA TRP A 115 0.74 -1.57 -7.94
C TRP A 115 0.82 -0.47 -8.99
N ALA A 116 1.74 -0.61 -9.96
CA ALA A 116 1.91 0.39 -11.02
C ALA A 116 0.67 0.48 -11.93
N GLU A 117 0.07 -0.66 -12.25
CA GLU A 117 -1.16 -0.74 -13.04
C GLU A 117 -2.33 -0.11 -12.29
N LEU A 118 -2.49 -0.42 -11.00
CA LEU A 118 -3.51 0.15 -10.13
C LEU A 118 -3.38 1.68 -10.04
N VAL A 119 -2.17 2.19 -9.81
CA VAL A 119 -1.88 3.62 -9.74
C VAL A 119 -2.20 4.29 -11.09
N ALA A 120 -1.75 3.73 -12.21
CA ALA A 120 -2.05 4.23 -13.53
C ALA A 120 -3.57 4.26 -13.79
N ALA A 121 -4.27 3.16 -13.52
CA ALA A 121 -5.71 3.05 -13.70
C ALA A 121 -6.54 3.94 -12.75
N THR A 122 -5.92 4.49 -11.70
CA THR A 122 -6.61 5.36 -10.73
C THR A 122 -6.37 6.85 -11.03
N TYR A 123 -5.23 7.22 -11.61
CA TYR A 123 -4.84 8.64 -11.76
C TYR A 123 -4.50 9.09 -13.18
N LEU A 124 -4.40 8.17 -14.14
CA LEU A 124 -4.12 8.51 -15.55
C LEU A 124 -5.36 8.38 -16.45
N LEU A 125 -6.55 8.24 -15.84
CA LEU A 125 -7.85 8.37 -16.49
C LEU A 125 -8.41 9.79 -16.32
#